data_AF-J7EM99-F1
#
_entry.id   AF-J7EM99-F1
#
_cell.length_a   1.000
_cell.length_b   1.000
_cell.length_c   1.000
_cell.angle_alpha   90.00
_cell.angle_beta   90.00
_cell.angle_gamma   90.00
#
_symmetry.space_group_name_H-M   'P 1'
#
loop_
_entity.id
_entity.type
_entity.pdbx_description
1 polymer ?
#
loop_
_entity_poly.entity_id
_entity_poly.type
_entity_poly.pdbx_seq_one_letter_code
_entity_poly.pdbx_strand_id
1 'polypeptide(L)'
;LALLGSHVARASTPGIVIPPQEQITQHGSPYGRCANKTRALTVAELRGSGDLQEYLRHVTRGWSIFALYDGTYLGGEYGGVIKDGTPGGAFDLKTTFCIMTTRNTGQPAT
;
A
#
# COMPACT_ATOMS: atom_id res chain seq x y z
N LEU A 1 30.10 40.82 -12.25
CA LEU A 1 29.58 39.78 -11.33
C LEU A 1 28.79 38.78 -12.17
N ALA A 2 29.21 37.51 -12.23
CA ALA A 2 28.48 36.45 -12.93
C ALA A 2 27.67 35.64 -11.91
N LEU A 3 26.34 35.65 -12.04
CA LEU A 3 25.43 34.83 -11.25
C LEU A 3 25.44 33.40 -11.83
N LEU A 4 26.14 32.49 -11.16
CA LEU A 4 26.11 31.06 -11.44
C LEU A 4 24.72 30.51 -11.08
N GLY A 5 23.93 30.19 -12.10
CA GLY A 5 22.66 29.51 -11.96
C GLY A 5 22.86 28.11 -11.38
N SER A 6 22.43 27.91 -10.13
CA SER A 6 22.40 26.60 -9.51
C SER A 6 21.28 25.77 -10.16
N HIS A 7 21.63 24.93 -11.14
CA HIS A 7 20.75 23.89 -11.63
C HIS A 7 20.61 22.83 -10.52
N VAL A 8 19.52 22.92 -9.76
CA VAL A 8 19.10 21.82 -8.88
C VAL A 8 18.70 20.67 -9.80
N ALA A 9 19.57 19.68 -9.95
CA ALA A 9 19.22 18.43 -10.59
C ALA A 9 18.09 17.79 -9.76
N ARG A 10 16.84 17.88 -10.26
CA ARG A 10 15.72 17.16 -9.70
C ARG A 10 15.98 15.68 -9.95
N ALA A 11 16.53 15.00 -8.95
CA ALA A 11 16.65 13.55 -8.98
C ALA A 11 15.25 12.99 -9.22
N SER A 12 15.02 12.40 -10.39
CA SER A 12 13.84 11.57 -10.62
C SER A 12 14.04 10.34 -9.75
N THR A 13 13.53 10.37 -8.52
CA THR A 13 13.42 9.16 -7.71
C THR A 13 12.68 8.13 -8.56
N PRO A 14 13.24 6.92 -8.74
CA PRO A 14 12.54 5.86 -9.45
C PRO A 14 11.15 5.68 -8.84
N GLY A 15 10.11 5.89 -9.65
CA GLY A 15 8.73 5.69 -9.21
C GLY A 15 8.49 4.21 -8.93
N ILE A 16 7.85 3.89 -7.81
CA ILE A 16 7.38 2.53 -7.55
C ILE A 16 6.12 2.25 -8.37
N VAL A 17 5.91 0.99 -8.77
CA VAL A 17 4.67 0.57 -9.43
C VAL A 17 3.57 0.45 -8.38
N ILE A 18 2.46 1.14 -8.61
CA ILE A 18 1.34 1.17 -7.69
C ILE A 18 0.30 0.11 -8.10
N PRO A 19 -0.06 -0.83 -7.22
CA PRO A 19 -1.11 -1.79 -7.52
C PRO A 19 -2.47 -1.08 -7.63
N PRO A 20 -3.30 -1.40 -8.63
CA PRO A 20 -4.66 -0.87 -8.72
C PRO A 20 -5.52 -1.44 -7.60
N GLN A 21 -6.57 -0.70 -7.22
CA GLN A 21 -7.50 -1.06 -6.16
C GLN A 21 -8.08 -2.47 -6.33
N GLU A 22 -8.39 -2.88 -7.55
CA GLU A 22 -8.95 -4.21 -7.88
C GLU A 22 -8.09 -5.40 -7.43
N GLN A 23 -6.80 -5.19 -7.16
CA GLN A 23 -5.93 -6.24 -6.64
C GLN A 23 -6.06 -6.44 -5.13
N ILE A 24 -6.66 -5.51 -4.38
CA ILE A 24 -6.84 -5.66 -2.92
C ILE A 24 -7.75 -6.85 -2.63
N THR A 25 -7.33 -7.72 -1.71
CA THR A 25 -8.18 -8.83 -1.27
C THR A 25 -9.32 -8.28 -0.40
N GLN A 26 -10.58 -8.59 -0.74
CA GLN A 26 -11.76 -8.14 0.04
C GLN A 26 -11.72 -8.62 1.49
N HIS A 27 -11.29 -9.87 1.70
CA HIS A 27 -11.05 -10.42 3.02
C HIS A 27 -9.53 -10.42 3.25
N GLY A 28 -9.05 -9.46 4.05
CA GLY A 28 -7.65 -9.45 4.48
C GLY A 28 -7.27 -10.80 5.11
N SER A 29 -5.99 -11.14 5.05
CA SER A 29 -5.52 -12.45 5.53
C SER A 29 -5.11 -12.41 7.00
N PRO A 30 -5.19 -13.53 7.73
CA PRO A 30 -4.85 -13.56 9.13
C PRO A 30 -3.34 -13.53 9.38
N TYR A 31 -2.91 -12.71 10.34
CA TYR A 31 -1.58 -12.74 10.95
C TYR A 31 -0.40 -12.78 9.95
N GLY A 32 -0.42 -11.89 8.95
CA GLY A 32 0.62 -11.80 7.91
C GLY A 32 0.57 -12.88 6.83
N ARG A 33 -0.27 -13.91 6.99
CA ARG A 33 -0.31 -15.07 6.09
C ARG A 33 -1.24 -14.83 4.91
N CYS A 34 -0.80 -14.02 3.95
CA CYS A 34 -1.49 -13.83 2.69
C CYS A 34 -1.70 -15.17 1.95
N ALA A 35 -2.88 -15.34 1.35
CA ALA A 35 -3.21 -16.54 0.58
C ALA A 35 -2.25 -16.73 -0.62
N ASN A 36 -2.18 -17.96 -1.14
CA ASN A 36 -1.37 -18.25 -2.33
C ASN A 36 -1.70 -17.29 -3.48
N LYS A 37 -0.68 -16.81 -4.20
CA LYS A 37 -0.78 -15.81 -5.28
C LYS A 37 -1.19 -14.39 -4.83
N THR A 38 -1.13 -14.14 -3.52
CA THR A 38 -1.27 -12.80 -2.94
C THR A 38 -0.04 -12.48 -2.09
N ARG A 39 0.18 -11.21 -1.82
CA ARG A 39 1.25 -10.74 -0.92
C ARG A 39 0.76 -9.58 -0.06
N ALA A 40 1.45 -9.30 1.04
CA ALA A 40 1.14 -8.14 1.86
C ALA A 40 1.36 -6.84 1.08
N LEU A 41 0.41 -5.90 1.22
CA LEU A 41 0.52 -4.54 0.71
C LEU A 41 1.59 -3.78 1.50
N THR A 42 2.44 -3.01 0.81
CA THR A 42 3.44 -2.17 1.48
C THR A 42 2.90 -0.77 1.77
N VAL A 43 3.55 -0.07 2.71
CA VAL A 43 3.25 1.32 3.02
C VAL A 43 3.47 2.22 1.82
N ALA A 44 4.57 2.02 1.07
CA ALA A 44 4.88 2.85 -0.09
C ALA A 44 3.81 2.72 -1.19
N GLU A 45 3.34 1.50 -1.46
CA GLU A 45 2.27 1.24 -2.42
C GLU A 45 0.95 1.88 -2.02
N LEU A 46 0.59 1.77 -0.74
CA LEU A 46 -0.63 2.40 -0.22
C LEU A 46 -0.55 3.93 -0.30
N ARG A 47 0.57 4.52 0.10
CA ARG A 47 0.81 5.97 0.00
C ARG A 47 0.77 6.47 -1.44
N GLY A 48 1.21 5.66 -2.38
CA GLY A 48 1.20 5.99 -3.81
C GLY A 48 -0.15 5.88 -4.50
N SER A 49 -1.21 5.43 -3.81
CA SER A 49 -2.56 5.31 -4.38
C SER A 49 -3.60 6.06 -3.56
N GLY A 50 -4.11 7.17 -4.11
CA GLY A 50 -5.23 7.91 -3.51
C GLY A 50 -6.52 7.08 -3.49
N ASP A 51 -6.84 6.42 -4.61
CA ASP A 51 -8.02 5.57 -4.75
C ASP A 51 -8.02 4.42 -3.73
N LEU A 52 -6.86 3.80 -3.49
CA LEU A 52 -6.74 2.73 -2.51
C LEU A 52 -6.92 3.25 -1.07
N GLN A 53 -6.39 4.42 -0.75
CA GLN A 53 -6.59 5.06 0.56
C GLN A 53 -8.06 5.40 0.79
N GLU A 54 -8.73 5.97 -0.22
CA GLU A 54 -10.15 6.29 -0.14
C GLU A 54 -11.00 5.03 0.03
N TYR A 55 -10.71 3.98 -0.75
CA TYR A 55 -11.36 2.68 -0.62
C TYR A 55 -11.18 2.11 0.80
N LEU A 56 -9.94 2.04 1.31
CA LEU A 56 -9.66 1.51 2.64
C LEU A 56 -10.34 2.33 3.74
N ARG A 57 -10.39 3.65 3.63
CA ARG A 57 -11.12 4.51 4.56
C ARG A 57 -12.62 4.19 4.57
N HIS A 58 -13.21 3.82 3.43
CA HIS A 58 -14.62 3.44 3.35
C HIS A 58 -14.91 2.03 3.90
N VAL A 59 -14.05 1.04 3.61
CA VAL A 59 -14.31 -0.36 3.99
C VAL A 59 -13.89 -0.71 5.40
N THR A 60 -12.92 0.02 5.97
CA THR A 60 -12.46 -0.24 7.34
C THR A 60 -13.43 0.38 8.35
N ARG A 61 -14.18 -0.48 9.04
CA ARG A 61 -15.15 -0.05 10.06
C ARG A 61 -14.59 -0.16 11.48
N GLY A 62 -15.08 0.74 12.33
CA GLY A 62 -14.72 0.80 13.75
C GLY A 62 -13.26 1.18 13.99
N TRP A 63 -12.87 1.11 15.26
CA TRP A 63 -11.53 1.44 15.76
C TRP A 63 -10.53 0.29 15.50
N SER A 64 -10.48 -0.21 14.27
CA SER A 64 -9.68 -1.36 13.84
C SER A 64 -8.28 -0.94 13.35
N ILE A 65 -7.28 -1.80 13.58
CA ILE A 65 -5.91 -1.64 13.09
C ILE A 65 -5.55 -2.85 12.22
N PHE A 66 -4.91 -2.59 11.09
CA PHE A 66 -4.59 -3.59 10.07
C PHE A 66 -3.10 -3.62 9.81
N ALA A 67 -2.57 -4.81 9.54
CA ALA A 67 -1.17 -4.99 9.18
C ALA A 67 -0.93 -4.69 7.70
N LEU A 68 0.21 -4.04 7.44
CA LEU A 68 0.88 -3.96 6.15
C LEU A 68 2.18 -4.77 6.23
N TYR A 69 2.88 -4.94 5.10
CA TYR A 69 4.18 -5.62 5.09
C TYR A 69 5.19 -4.93 6.02
N ASP A 70 5.33 -3.62 5.87
CA ASP A 70 6.33 -2.76 6.51
C ASP A 70 5.68 -1.64 7.34
N GLY A 71 4.50 -1.91 7.90
CA GLY A 71 3.78 -0.93 8.71
C GLY A 71 2.39 -1.35 9.14
N THR A 72 1.59 -0.36 9.53
CA THR A 72 0.19 -0.51 9.96
C THR A 72 -0.71 0.52 9.29
N TYR A 73 -1.97 0.15 9.11
CA TYR A 73 -3.04 1.05 8.72
C TYR A 73 -4.07 1.11 9.84
N LEU A 74 -4.31 2.31 10.37
CA LEU A 74 -5.36 2.56 11.33
C LEU A 74 -6.63 2.92 10.54
N GLY A 75 -7.74 2.22 10.81
CA GLY A 75 -8.99 2.30 10.05
C GLY A 75 -9.65 3.68 9.98
N GLY A 76 -10.80 3.75 9.30
CA GLY A 76 -11.51 5.01 9.00
C GLY A 76 -11.79 5.91 10.21
N GLU A 77 -12.12 5.32 11.37
CA GLU A 77 -12.37 6.08 12.63
C GLU A 77 -11.10 6.82 13.15
N TYR A 78 -9.91 6.32 12.82
CA TYR A 78 -8.64 7.00 13.11
C TYR A 78 -8.23 7.98 12.00
N GLY A 79 -9.03 8.12 10.93
CA GLY A 79 -8.70 8.94 9.78
C GLY A 79 -7.91 8.24 8.67
N GLY A 80 -7.73 6.91 8.72
CA GLY A 80 -6.99 6.18 7.68
C GLY A 80 -5.47 6.37 7.76
N VAL A 81 -4.90 6.35 8.96
CA VAL A 81 -3.49 6.68 9.19
C VAL A 81 -2.57 5.54 8.76
N ILE A 82 -1.57 5.85 7.94
CA ILE A 82 -0.53 4.92 7.50
C ILE A 82 0.73 5.16 8.33
N LYS A 83 1.12 4.19 9.16
CA LYS A 83 2.28 4.28 10.04
C LYS A 83 3.35 3.27 9.61
N ASP A 84 4.57 3.77 9.40
CA ASP A 84 5.74 2.94 9.08
C ASP A 84 6.11 2.00 10.23
N GLY A 85 6.70 0.86 9.89
CA GLY A 85 7.20 -0.15 10.82
C GLY A 85 8.32 -0.99 10.21
N THR A 86 8.73 -2.03 10.91
CA THR A 86 9.69 -3.01 10.37
C THR A 86 8.97 -4.04 9.49
N PRO A 87 9.64 -4.62 8.49
CA PRO A 87 9.08 -5.75 7.72
C PRO A 87 8.57 -6.87 8.63
N GLY A 88 7.30 -7.25 8.46
CA GLY A 88 6.59 -8.25 9.26
C GLY A 88 6.26 -7.84 10.70
N GLY A 89 6.62 -6.63 11.13
CA GLY A 89 6.50 -6.18 12.51
C GLY A 89 5.06 -6.07 13.04
N ALA A 90 4.08 -5.99 12.14
CA ALA A 90 2.66 -5.89 12.47
C ALA A 90 1.87 -7.19 12.19
N PHE A 91 2.55 -8.30 11.84
CA PHE A 91 1.89 -9.56 11.48
C PHE A 91 1.28 -10.29 12.68
N ASP A 92 1.44 -9.77 13.90
CA ASP A 92 0.69 -10.16 15.09
C ASP A 92 -0.77 -9.68 15.06
N LEU A 93 -1.11 -8.68 14.22
CA LEU A 93 -2.49 -8.22 14.05
C LEU A 93 -3.34 -9.25 13.30
N LYS A 94 -4.62 -9.33 13.71
CA LYS A 94 -5.59 -10.30 13.16
C LYS A 94 -5.80 -10.17 11.66
N THR A 95 -5.66 -8.99 11.07
CA THR A 95 -5.96 -8.75 9.66
C THR A 95 -4.83 -8.03 8.96
N THR A 96 -4.36 -8.60 7.86
CA THR A 96 -3.33 -8.05 6.98
C THR A 96 -3.92 -7.72 5.62
N PHE A 97 -3.63 -6.54 5.10
CA PHE A 97 -4.02 -6.20 3.73
C PHE A 97 -3.11 -6.93 2.74
N CYS A 98 -3.72 -7.73 1.88
CA CYS A 98 -3.04 -8.46 0.83
C CYS A 98 -3.50 -7.96 -0.55
N ILE A 99 -2.63 -8.10 -1.53
CA ILE A 99 -2.91 -7.81 -2.93
C ILE A 99 -2.59 -9.02 -3.81
N MET A 100 -3.37 -9.22 -4.86
CA MET A 100 -3.09 -10.21 -5.90
C MET A 100 -1.80 -9.85 -6.65
N THR A 101 -0.93 -10.83 -6.90
CA THR A 101 0.34 -10.58 -7.61
C THR A 101 0.19 -10.56 -9.13
N THR A 102 -0.89 -11.13 -9.66
CA THR A 102 -1.18 -11.16 -11.09
C THR A 102 -2.34 -10.25 -11.43
N ARG A 103 -2.25 -9.56 -12.57
CA ARG A 103 -3.34 -8.76 -13.16
C ARG A 103 -3.53 -9.19 -14.61
N ASN A 104 -4.78 -9.32 -15.03
CA ASN A 104 -5.09 -9.35 -16.45
C ASN A 104 -5.19 -7.91 -16.95
N THR A 105 -4.21 -7.46 -17.74
CA THR A 105 -4.19 -6.09 -18.26
C THR A 105 -5.10 -5.91 -19.47
N GLY A 106 -5.60 -7.00 -20.07
CA GLY A 106 -6.37 -6.96 -21.32
C GLY A 106 -5.55 -6.48 -22.53
N GLN A 107 -4.23 -6.30 -22.39
CA GLN A 107 -3.37 -5.90 -23.49
C GLN A 107 -3.26 -7.05 -24.52
N PRO A 108 -3.21 -6.73 -25.81
CA PRO A 108 -3.00 -7.73 -26.85
C PRO A 108 -1.71 -8.52 -26.61
N ALA A 109 -1.78 -9.84 -26.80
CA ALA A 109 -0.59 -10.66 -26.94
C ALA A 109 0.04 -10.31 -28.30
N THR A 110 1.15 -9.58 -28.27
CA THR A 110 1.98 -9.27 -29.44
C THR A 110 2.62 -10.50 -30.05
#